data_AF-A0A6N7A772-F1
#
_entry.id   AF-A0A6N7A772-F1
#
_cell.length_a   1.000
_cell.length_b   1.000
_cell.length_c   1.000
_cell.angle_alpha   90.00
_cell.angle_beta   90.00
_cell.angle_gamma   90.00
#
_symmetry.space_group_name_H-M   'P 1'
#
loop_
_entity.id
_entity.type
_entity.pdbx_description
1 polymer ?
#
loop_
_entity_poly.entity_id
_entity_poly.type
_entity_poly.pdbx_seq_one_letter_code
_entity_poly.pdbx_strand_id
1 'polypeptide(L)'
;MTDMNAEEFLFRLDQIPHLLDLARQQDALQCYQVQKTLRQQRRQEKRPFLYSMPMRHLYHCPLCGKRDTDILHELEDPRRNAQIKFLELVIHQARDHDTPPDDELAAFVDACLKEAG
;
A
#
# COMPACT_ATOMS: atom_id res chain seq x y z
N MET A 1 -20.11 -7.54 0.62
CA MET A 1 -18.88 -8.24 0.20
C MET A 1 -18.38 -7.54 -1.04
N THR A 2 -17.13 -7.11 -1.02
CA THR A 2 -16.48 -6.52 -2.19
C THR A 2 -15.81 -7.69 -2.90
N ASP A 3 -16.38 -8.19 -4.00
CA ASP A 3 -15.81 -9.30 -4.78
C ASP A 3 -14.60 -8.82 -5.61
N MET A 4 -13.62 -8.20 -4.96
CA MET A 4 -12.41 -7.67 -5.61
C MET A 4 -11.44 -8.83 -5.87
N ASN A 5 -11.15 -9.10 -7.14
CA ASN A 5 -10.13 -10.09 -7.50
C ASN A 5 -8.70 -9.50 -7.38
N ALA A 6 -7.68 -10.36 -7.51
CA ALA A 6 -6.28 -9.96 -7.35
C ALA A 6 -5.83 -8.88 -8.36
N GLU A 7 -6.21 -9.02 -9.63
CA GLU A 7 -5.88 -8.06 -10.69
C GLU A 7 -6.50 -6.68 -10.42
N GLU A 8 -7.79 -6.66 -10.04
CA GLU A 8 -8.51 -5.44 -9.70
C GLU A 8 -7.94 -4.78 -8.44
N PHE A 9 -7.57 -5.57 -7.43
CA PHE A 9 -6.89 -5.07 -6.24
C PHE A 9 -5.59 -4.36 -6.60
N LEU A 10 -4.70 -5.00 -7.38
CA LEU A 10 -3.43 -4.41 -7.78
C LEU A 10 -3.65 -3.15 -8.62
N PHE A 11 -4.56 -3.21 -9.60
CA PHE A 11 -4.88 -2.06 -10.45
C PHE A 11 -5.37 -0.85 -9.66
N ARG A 12 -6.21 -1.07 -8.63
CA ARG A 12 -6.72 0.00 -7.77
C ARG A 12 -5.66 0.50 -6.78
N LEU A 13 -4.85 -0.40 -6.23
CA LEU A 13 -3.75 -0.03 -5.34
C LEU A 13 -2.72 0.85 -6.07
N ASP A 14 -2.43 0.57 -7.34
CA ASP A 14 -1.50 1.34 -8.18
C ASP A 14 -2.00 2.75 -8.51
N GLN A 15 -3.30 3.01 -8.40
CA GLN A 15 -3.87 4.36 -8.54
C GLN A 15 -3.64 5.23 -7.30
N ILE A 16 -3.33 4.64 -6.14
CA ILE A 16 -3.06 5.36 -4.90
C ILE A 16 -1.58 5.76 -4.88
N PRO A 17 -1.23 7.04 -4.59
CA PRO A 17 0.15 7.47 -4.58
C PRO A 17 1.05 6.69 -3.60
N HIS A 18 2.04 5.96 -4.13
CA HIS A 18 3.10 5.28 -3.37
C HIS A 18 4.18 6.28 -2.97
N LEU A 19 4.20 6.68 -1.69
CA LEU A 19 5.06 7.77 -1.24
C LEU A 19 6.54 7.45 -1.33
N LEU A 20 6.93 6.18 -1.13
CA LEU A 20 8.33 5.77 -1.23
C LEU A 20 8.85 5.90 -2.67
N ASP A 21 8.04 5.58 -3.67
CA ASP A 21 8.45 5.69 -5.07
C ASP A 21 8.52 7.15 -5.51
N LEU A 22 7.55 7.97 -5.10
CA LEU A 22 7.62 9.42 -5.29
C LEU A 22 8.86 10.02 -4.60
N ALA A 23 9.18 9.55 -3.40
CA ALA A 23 10.35 10.01 -2.67
C ALA A 23 11.66 9.61 -3.36
N ARG A 24 11.75 8.38 -3.90
CA ARG A 24 12.91 7.91 -4.67
C ARG A 24 13.13 8.73 -5.94
N GLN A 25 12.06 9.17 -6.59
CA GLN A 25 12.13 10.05 -7.77
C GLN A 25 12.64 11.46 -7.41
N GLN A 26 12.39 11.94 -6.19
CA GLN A 26 12.85 13.26 -5.73
C GLN A 26 14.28 13.23 -5.17
N ASP A 27 14.56 12.28 -4.28
CA ASP A 27 15.88 12.05 -3.68
C ASP A 27 15.99 10.60 -3.22
N ALA A 28 16.70 9.78 -4.00
CA ALA A 28 16.90 8.36 -3.70
C ALA A 28 17.71 8.14 -2.41
N LEU A 29 18.64 9.04 -2.06
CA LEU A 29 19.50 8.90 -0.88
C LEU A 29 18.76 9.24 0.42
N GLN A 30 17.85 10.22 0.36
CA GLN A 30 17.04 10.66 1.50
C GLN A 30 15.57 10.24 1.39
N CYS A 31 15.27 9.21 0.59
CA CYS A 31 13.90 8.84 0.26
C CYS A 31 13.01 8.61 1.48
N TYR A 32 13.51 8.05 2.58
CA TYR A 32 12.71 7.89 3.81
C TYR A 32 12.37 9.21 4.50
N GLN A 33 13.28 10.20 4.44
CA GLN A 33 13.02 11.52 4.98
C GLN A 33 12.03 12.29 4.10
N VAL A 34 12.20 12.21 2.78
CA VAL A 34 11.25 12.79 1.80
C VAL A 34 9.87 12.15 1.94
N GLN A 35 9.79 10.83 2.09
CA GLN A 35 8.53 10.10 2.29
C GLN A 35 7.76 10.61 3.52
N LYS A 36 8.46 10.89 4.64
CA LYS A 36 7.85 11.48 5.84
C LYS A 36 7.26 12.86 5.58
N THR A 37 7.95 13.69 4.80
CA THR A 37 7.44 15.02 4.39
C THR A 37 6.22 14.88 3.50
N LEU A 38 6.26 14.01 2.49
CA LEU A 38 5.13 13.73 1.60
C LEU A 38 3.91 13.23 2.38
N ARG A 39 4.10 12.40 3.41
CA ARG A 39 3.03 11.94 4.30
C ARG A 39 2.29 13.10 4.96
N GLN A 40 3.03 14.08 5.49
CA GLN A 40 2.42 15.25 6.11
C GLN A 40 1.67 16.12 5.09
N GLN A 41 2.23 16.28 3.88
CA GLN A 41 1.57 17.01 2.79
C GLN A 41 0.25 16.34 2.38
N ARG A 42 0.24 15.03 2.16
CA ARG A 42 -0.98 14.29 1.79
C ARG A 42 -2.07 14.35 2.86
N ARG A 43 -1.69 14.33 4.14
CA ARG A 43 -2.61 14.55 5.27
C ARG A 43 -3.26 15.93 5.22
N GLN A 44 -2.48 16.98 4.97
CA GLN A 44 -2.99 18.35 4.82
C GLN A 44 -3.91 18.49 3.60
N GLU A 45 -3.56 17.85 2.49
CA GLU A 45 -4.36 17.79 1.26
C GLU A 45 -5.63 16.94 1.40
N LYS A 46 -5.78 16.20 2.50
CA LYS A 46 -6.80 15.17 2.69
C LYS A 46 -6.86 14.21 1.50
N ARG A 47 -5.70 13.67 1.10
CA ARG A 47 -5.58 12.73 -0.02
C ARG A 47 -5.05 11.37 0.45
N PRO A 48 -5.58 10.25 -0.08
CA PRO A 48 -5.09 8.94 0.27
C PRO A 48 -3.67 8.71 -0.25
N PHE A 49 -2.91 7.86 0.44
CA PHE A 49 -1.54 7.51 0.08
C PHE A 49 -1.11 6.17 0.66
N LEU A 50 -0.12 5.54 0.02
CA LEU A 50 0.57 4.36 0.55
C LEU A 50 1.95 4.75 1.10
N TYR A 51 2.19 4.49 2.38
CA TYR A 51 3.47 4.68 3.05
C TYR A 51 4.13 3.31 3.30
N SER A 52 5.39 3.15 2.94
CA SER A 52 6.07 1.85 2.93
C SER A 52 7.39 1.90 3.71
N MET A 53 7.61 0.93 4.59
CA MET A 53 8.83 0.80 5.39
C MET A 53 9.37 -0.63 5.38
N PRO A 54 10.66 -0.84 5.10
CA PRO A 54 11.26 -2.17 5.20
C PRO A 54 11.28 -2.64 6.65
N MET A 55 11.00 -3.92 6.84
CA MET A 55 11.09 -4.60 8.12
C MET A 55 12.45 -5.31 8.24
N ARG A 56 12.87 -5.60 9.48
CA ARG A 56 14.13 -6.34 9.74
C ARG A 56 14.04 -7.84 9.48
N HIS A 57 12.85 -8.37 9.23
CA HIS A 57 12.61 -9.77 8.92
C HIS A 57 12.26 -9.96 7.45
N LEU A 58 12.44 -11.19 6.98
CA LEU A 58 12.03 -11.61 5.65
C LEU A 58 10.62 -12.20 5.72
N TYR A 59 9.80 -11.99 4.70
CA TYR A 59 8.58 -12.78 4.55
C TYR A 59 8.92 -14.14 3.93
N HIS A 60 8.03 -15.11 4.11
CA HIS A 60 8.08 -16.40 3.45
C HIS A 60 6.72 -16.66 2.79
N CYS A 61 6.71 -16.79 1.46
CA CYS A 61 5.48 -17.09 0.74
C CYS A 61 5.13 -18.58 0.87
N PRO A 62 3.96 -18.95 1.43
CA PRO A 62 3.57 -20.35 1.59
C PRO A 62 3.23 -21.05 0.27
N LEU A 63 3.00 -20.29 -0.81
CA LEU A 63 2.57 -20.83 -2.10
C LEU A 63 3.75 -21.21 -3.00
N CYS A 64 4.83 -20.42 -3.00
CA CYS A 64 6.02 -20.68 -3.84
C CYS A 64 7.34 -20.83 -3.08
N GLY A 65 7.34 -20.69 -1.75
CA GLY A 65 8.54 -20.77 -0.93
C GLY A 65 9.51 -19.60 -1.07
N LYS A 66 9.14 -18.54 -1.82
CA LYS A 66 9.97 -17.33 -1.95
C LYS A 66 10.20 -16.69 -0.59
N ARG A 67 11.45 -16.27 -0.35
CA ARG A 67 11.87 -15.49 0.82
C ARG A 67 12.47 -14.19 0.35
N ASP A 68 11.94 -13.07 0.84
CA ASP A 68 12.36 -11.73 0.43
C ASP A 68 12.20 -10.74 1.59
N THR A 69 12.72 -9.53 1.41
CA THR A 69 12.58 -8.45 2.39
C THR A 69 11.10 -8.14 2.60
N ASP A 70 10.66 -8.15 3.86
CA ASP A 70 9.29 -7.75 4.17
C ASP A 70 9.17 -6.24 4.25
N ILE A 71 8.04 -5.72 3.78
CA ILE A 71 7.72 -4.30 3.76
C ILE A 71 6.37 -4.15 4.43
N LEU A 72 6.31 -3.30 5.44
CA LEU A 72 5.04 -2.87 6.02
C LEU A 72 4.50 -1.71 5.20
N HIS A 73 3.33 -1.92 4.61
CA HIS A 73 2.55 -0.87 3.97
C HIS A 73 1.51 -0.32 4.94
N GLU A 74 1.42 1.00 5.02
CA GLU A 74 0.35 1.73 5.70
C GLU A 74 -0.42 2.50 4.62
N LEU A 75 -1.64 2.03 4.32
CA LEU A 75 -2.58 2.74 3.46
C LEU A 75 -3.43 3.64 4.34
N GLU A 76 -3.38 4.94 4.10
CA GLU A 76 -4.08 5.94 4.92
C GLU A 76 -5.02 6.76 4.04
N ASP A 77 -6.26 6.97 4.49
CA ASP A 77 -7.20 7.93 3.92
C ASP A 77 -7.50 9.03 4.97
N PRO A 78 -6.82 10.18 4.88
CA PRO A 78 -7.01 11.28 5.83
C PRO A 78 -8.41 11.90 5.78
N ARG A 79 -9.19 11.73 4.69
CA ARG A 79 -10.58 12.26 4.62
C ARG A 79 -11.48 11.53 5.61
N ARG A 80 -11.22 10.24 5.80
CA ARG A 80 -11.98 9.34 6.67
C ARG A 80 -11.34 9.16 8.05
N ASN A 81 -10.18 9.78 8.28
CA ASN A 81 -9.36 9.58 9.47
C ASN A 81 -9.13 8.08 9.75
N ALA A 82 -8.81 7.31 8.69
CA ALA A 82 -8.70 5.87 8.75
C ALA A 82 -7.40 5.40 8.11
N GLN A 83 -6.89 4.25 8.57
CA GLN A 83 -5.71 3.60 8.00
C GLN A 83 -5.83 2.07 8.12
N ILE A 84 -5.21 1.35 7.21
CA ILE A 84 -5.02 -0.10 7.29
C ILE A 84 -3.55 -0.44 7.01
N LYS A 85 -3.07 -1.54 7.61
CA LYS A 85 -1.70 -2.02 7.43
C LYS A 85 -1.70 -3.42 6.85
N PHE A 86 -0.78 -3.67 5.93
CA PHE A 86 -0.59 -4.99 5.34
C PHE A 86 0.88 -5.18 4.94
N LEU A 87 1.29 -6.43 4.78
CA LEU A 87 2.67 -6.80 4.44
C LEU A 87 2.83 -6.96 2.93
N GLU A 88 4.08 -6.83 2.44
CA GLU A 88 4.46 -7.09 1.04
C GLU A 88 4.00 -8.48 0.58
N LEU A 89 3.92 -9.44 1.51
CA LEU A 89 3.39 -10.78 1.24
C LEU A 89 2.02 -10.75 0.55
N VAL A 90 1.13 -9.83 0.92
CA VAL A 90 -0.20 -9.70 0.31
C VAL A 90 -0.08 -9.27 -1.16
N ILE A 91 0.80 -8.31 -1.45
CA ILE A 91 1.05 -7.85 -2.83
C ILE A 91 1.69 -8.97 -3.65
N HIS A 92 2.66 -9.70 -3.08
CA HIS A 92 3.28 -10.84 -3.73
C HIS A 92 2.26 -11.96 -4.02
N GLN A 93 1.38 -12.26 -3.07
CA GLN A 93 0.33 -13.27 -3.25
C GLN A 93 -0.70 -12.88 -4.31
N ALA A 94 -1.11 -11.62 -4.36
CA ALA A 94 -1.96 -11.12 -5.42
C ALA A 94 -1.27 -11.16 -6.79
N ARG A 95 -0.01 -10.74 -6.86
CA ARG A 95 0.72 -10.58 -8.13
C ARG A 95 1.18 -11.92 -8.72
N ASP A 96 1.67 -12.82 -7.89
CA ASP A 96 2.36 -14.03 -8.36
C ASP A 96 1.48 -15.29 -8.24
N HIS A 97 0.36 -15.24 -7.50
CA HIS A 97 -0.50 -16.39 -7.20
C HIS A 97 -1.99 -16.10 -7.35
N ASP A 98 -2.38 -14.98 -7.97
CA ASP A 98 -3.77 -14.55 -8.16
C ASP A 98 -4.62 -14.60 -6.87
N THR A 99 -3.98 -14.44 -5.72
CA THR A 99 -4.64 -14.55 -4.41
C THR A 99 -5.16 -13.17 -4.01
N PRO A 100 -6.49 -12.97 -3.92
CA PRO A 100 -7.06 -11.67 -3.58
C PRO A 100 -6.70 -11.27 -2.14
N PRO A 101 -6.71 -9.95 -1.83
CA PRO A 101 -6.61 -9.47 -0.45
C PRO A 101 -7.83 -9.93 0.38
N ASP A 102 -7.77 -9.74 1.69
CA ASP A 102 -8.96 -9.88 2.53
C ASP A 102 -10.01 -8.79 2.25
N ASP A 103 -11.24 -9.05 2.68
CA ASP A 103 -12.40 -8.16 2.48
C ASP A 103 -12.19 -6.77 3.06
N GLU A 104 -11.46 -6.65 4.18
CA GLU A 104 -11.23 -5.39 4.87
C GLU A 104 -10.30 -4.50 4.04
N LEU A 105 -9.18 -5.04 3.56
CA LEU A 105 -8.24 -4.34 2.70
C LEU A 105 -8.85 -4.01 1.34
N ALA A 106 -9.60 -4.94 0.74
CA ALA A 106 -10.32 -4.69 -0.51
C ALA A 106 -11.29 -3.50 -0.39
N ALA A 107 -12.11 -3.51 0.67
CA ALA A 107 -13.05 -2.42 0.94
C ALA A 107 -12.34 -1.09 1.21
N PHE A 108 -11.19 -1.13 1.90
CA PHE A 108 -10.41 0.07 2.21
C PHE A 108 -9.80 0.71 0.96
N VAL A 109 -9.22 -0.10 0.05
CA VAL A 109 -8.68 0.38 -1.24
C VAL A 109 -9.78 1.02 -2.08
N ASP A 110 -10.94 0.35 -2.21
CA ASP A 110 -12.10 0.90 -2.93
C ASP A 110 -12.58 2.24 -2.31
N ALA A 111 -12.64 2.32 -0.98
CA ALA A 111 -13.02 3.54 -0.25
C ALA A 111 -12.05 4.70 -0.48
N CYS A 112 -10.75 4.42 -0.66
CA CYS A 112 -9.72 5.44 -0.96
C CYS A 112 -9.94 6.09 -2.34
N LEU A 113 -10.35 5.32 -3.34
CA LEU A 113 -10.52 5.84 -4.70
C LEU A 113 -11.85 6.56 -4.92
N LYS A 114 -12.85 6.30 -4.08
CA LYS A 114 -14.11 7.05 -4.09
C LYS A 114 -13.89 8.47 -3.57
N GLU A 115 -14.43 9.47 -4.27
CA GLU A 115 -14.50 10.83 -3.75
C GLU A 115 -15.34 10.84 -2.47
N ALA A 116 -14.93 11.65 -1.48
CA ALA A 116 -15.82 11.98 -0.38
C ALA A 116 -16.87 12.92 -0.96
N GLY A 117 -18.06 12.39 -1.22
CA GLY A 117 -19.24 13.19 -1.60
C GLY A 117 -19.64 14.17 -0.52
#